data_AF-A0A101VII2-F1
#
_entry.id   AF-A0A101VII2-F1
#
_cell.length_a   1.000
_cell.length_b   1.000
_cell.length_c   1.000
_cell.angle_alpha   90.00
_cell.angle_beta   90.00
_cell.angle_gamma   90.00
#
_symmetry.space_group_name_H-M   'P 1'
#
loop_
_entity.id
_entity.type
_entity.pdbx_description
1 polymer ?
#
loop_
_entity_poly.entity_id
_entity_poly.type
_entity_poly.pdbx_seq_one_letter_code
_entity_poly.pdbx_strand_id
1 'polypeptide(L)'
;MSRLQRYNPGPGMADMWEYFRRPQPYRWPILAASALPIILILLWANSEERLVEPDRPKVTYISTLAPDRSDEEILASNLANQQRQDERRTQIEAAEQRKRELYRALGAASGMDVETMERQAAAERAREKAKAEAFRKNVLNNRVVPGAADAALRGSD
;
A
#
# COMPACT_ATOMS: atom_id res chain seq x y z
N MET A 1 65.62 -31.84 -7.86
CA MET A 1 64.82 -30.75 -8.48
C MET A 1 63.59 -30.49 -7.63
N SER A 2 63.38 -29.26 -7.18
CA SER A 2 62.24 -28.89 -6.31
C SER A 2 60.93 -28.94 -7.09
N ARG A 3 59.85 -29.48 -6.48
CA ARG A 3 58.52 -29.60 -7.11
C ARG A 3 57.93 -28.23 -7.47
N LEU A 4 58.29 -27.18 -6.72
CA LEU A 4 57.84 -25.81 -6.97
C LEU A 4 58.38 -25.23 -8.28
N GLN A 5 59.56 -25.64 -8.73
CA GLN A 5 60.13 -25.20 -10.01
C GLN A 5 59.40 -25.80 -11.21
N ARG A 6 58.73 -26.95 -11.03
CA ARG A 6 57.93 -27.61 -12.08
C ARG A 6 56.60 -26.92 -12.34
N TYR A 7 56.06 -26.18 -11.36
CA TYR A 7 54.80 -25.45 -11.47
C TYR A 7 54.99 -23.94 -11.68
N ASN A 8 56.19 -23.50 -12.04
CA ASN A 8 56.43 -22.10 -12.34
C ASN A 8 55.72 -21.72 -13.67
N PRO A 9 54.70 -20.84 -13.67
CA PRO A 9 54.00 -20.45 -14.89
C PRO A 9 54.78 -19.41 -15.71
N GLY A 10 55.84 -18.83 -15.17
CA GLY A 10 56.63 -17.77 -15.80
C GLY A 10 57.14 -18.12 -17.20
N PRO A 11 57.79 -19.29 -17.42
CA PRO A 11 58.22 -19.72 -18.74
C PRO A 11 57.08 -19.86 -19.75
N GLY A 12 55.91 -20.36 -19.31
CA GLY A 12 54.73 -20.50 -20.17
C GLY A 12 54.15 -19.14 -20.60
N MET A 13 54.13 -18.17 -19.69
CA MET A 13 53.71 -16.80 -20.01
C MET A 13 54.69 -16.10 -20.96
N ALA A 14 55.99 -16.35 -20.80
CA ALA A 14 57.03 -15.82 -21.69
C ALA A 14 56.93 -16.40 -23.11
N ASP A 15 56.72 -17.72 -23.24
CA ASP A 15 56.53 -18.40 -24.53
C ASP A 15 55.24 -17.96 -25.24
N MET A 16 54.16 -17.78 -24.47
CA MET A 16 52.92 -17.20 -24.98
C MET A 16 53.14 -15.77 -25.51
N TRP A 17 53.89 -14.93 -24.79
CA TRP A 17 54.18 -13.56 -25.21
C TRP A 17 55.05 -13.49 -26.47
N GLU A 18 56.06 -14.36 -26.55
CA GLU A 18 56.89 -14.57 -27.75
C GLU A 18 56.00 -14.90 -28.97
N TYR A 19 55.05 -15.82 -28.81
CA TYR A 19 54.10 -16.20 -29.86
C TYR A 19 53.17 -15.04 -30.27
N PHE A 20 52.65 -14.28 -29.31
CA PHE A 20 51.79 -13.12 -29.59
C PHE A 20 52.51 -12.01 -30.35
N ARG A 21 53.82 -11.83 -30.15
CA ARG A 21 54.63 -10.79 -30.81
C ARG A 21 54.93 -11.12 -32.27
N ARG A 22 54.75 -12.37 -32.71
CA ARG A 22 54.97 -12.78 -34.10
C ARG A 22 54.00 -12.06 -35.05
N PRO A 23 54.46 -11.63 -36.24
CA PRO A 23 53.61 -10.97 -37.24
C PRO A 23 52.71 -12.00 -37.94
N GLN A 24 51.58 -12.31 -37.31
CA GLN A 24 50.52 -13.13 -37.90
C GLN A 24 49.32 -12.25 -38.30
N PRO A 25 48.66 -12.53 -39.44
CA PRO A 25 47.54 -11.72 -39.92
C PRO A 25 46.31 -11.81 -39.01
N TYR A 26 46.12 -12.92 -38.28
CA TYR A 26 44.91 -13.20 -37.50
C TYR A 26 45.03 -12.95 -35.98
N ARG A 27 46.13 -12.37 -35.48
CA ARG A 27 46.34 -12.09 -34.04
C ARG A 27 45.20 -11.31 -33.40
N TRP A 28 44.79 -10.21 -34.02
CA TRP A 28 43.77 -9.31 -33.49
C TRP A 28 42.36 -9.89 -33.63
N PRO A 29 41.97 -10.51 -34.77
CA PRO A 29 40.69 -11.21 -34.88
C PRO A 29 40.49 -12.30 -33.82
N ILE A 30 41.49 -13.15 -33.58
CA ILE A 30 41.39 -14.25 -32.61
C ILE A 30 41.32 -13.70 -31.18
N LEU A 31 42.14 -12.71 -30.84
CA LEU A 31 42.09 -12.05 -29.55
C LEU A 31 40.74 -11.38 -29.29
N ALA A 32 40.22 -10.64 -30.26
CA ALA A 32 38.90 -10.01 -30.16
C ALA A 32 37.81 -11.08 -29.96
N ALA A 33 37.81 -12.15 -30.76
CA ALA A 33 36.86 -13.24 -30.63
C ALA A 33 36.92 -13.92 -29.25
N SER A 34 38.11 -14.12 -28.69
CA SER A 34 38.28 -14.71 -27.35
C SER A 34 37.86 -13.79 -26.20
N ALA A 35 37.98 -12.46 -26.38
CA ALA A 35 37.62 -11.48 -25.36
C ALA A 35 36.10 -11.17 -25.35
N LEU A 36 35.40 -11.39 -26.46
CA LEU A 36 33.97 -11.09 -26.61
C LEU A 36 33.09 -11.65 -25.48
N PRO A 37 33.18 -12.92 -25.07
CA PRO A 37 32.31 -13.46 -24.02
C PRO A 37 32.47 -12.72 -22.69
N ILE A 38 33.70 -12.42 -22.30
CA ILE A 38 34.00 -11.71 -21.03
C ILE A 38 33.50 -10.27 -21.11
N ILE A 39 33.74 -9.58 -22.23
CA ILE A 39 33.26 -8.21 -22.45
C ILE A 39 31.73 -8.16 -22.35
N LEU A 40 31.02 -9.09 -23.00
CA LEU A 40 29.56 -9.14 -22.96
C LEU A 40 29.02 -9.38 -21.55
N ILE A 41 29.63 -10.29 -20.79
CA ILE A 41 29.24 -10.54 -19.39
C ILE A 41 29.46 -9.30 -18.54
N LEU A 42 30.59 -8.60 -18.71
CA LEU A 42 30.88 -7.38 -17.95
C LEU A 42 29.95 -6.23 -18.32
N LEU A 43 29.58 -6.08 -19.60
CA LEU A 43 28.60 -5.07 -20.04
C LEU A 43 27.21 -5.37 -19.47
N TRP A 44 26.80 -6.63 -19.47
CA TRP A 44 25.54 -7.05 -18.88
C TRP A 44 25.53 -6.85 -17.37
N ALA A 45 26.60 -7.23 -16.68
CA ALA A 45 26.74 -7.06 -15.23
C ALA A 45 26.81 -5.58 -14.80
N ASN A 46 27.33 -4.70 -15.64
CA ASN A 46 27.35 -3.25 -15.41
C ASN A 46 26.08 -2.52 -15.91
N SER A 47 25.10 -3.25 -16.46
CA SER A 47 23.81 -2.68 -16.80
C SER A 47 23.04 -2.44 -15.50
N GLU A 48 23.27 -1.29 -14.87
CA GLU A 48 22.52 -0.85 -13.69
C GLU A 48 21.04 -0.67 -14.06
N GLU A 49 20.17 -1.52 -13.50
CA GLU A 49 18.74 -1.22 -13.40
C GLU A 49 18.58 -0.12 -12.35
N ARG A 50 18.54 1.14 -12.79
CA ARG A 50 18.05 2.21 -11.93
C ARG A 50 16.57 1.92 -11.66
N LEU A 51 16.25 1.65 -10.40
CA LEU A 51 14.90 1.78 -9.88
C LEU A 51 14.53 3.26 -10.03
N VAL A 52 13.99 3.61 -11.20
CA VAL A 52 13.38 4.91 -11.41
C VAL A 52 12.23 5.00 -10.42
N GLU A 53 12.27 6.03 -9.57
CA GLU A 53 11.15 6.35 -8.69
C GLU A 53 9.88 6.38 -9.55
N PRO A 54 8.81 5.62 -9.20
CA PRO A 54 7.61 5.56 -10.02
C PRO A 54 7.12 6.98 -10.34
N ASP A 55 6.89 7.25 -11.63
CA ASP A 55 6.42 8.56 -12.07
C ASP A 55 5.13 8.90 -11.30
N ARG A 56 5.08 10.08 -10.68
CA ARG A 56 3.95 10.42 -9.81
C ARG A 56 2.65 10.39 -10.64
N PRO A 57 1.58 9.76 -10.14
CA PRO A 57 0.34 9.68 -10.90
C PRO A 57 -0.16 11.09 -11.21
N LYS A 58 -0.50 11.33 -12.48
CA LYS A 58 -1.14 12.58 -12.91
C LYS A 58 -2.58 12.57 -12.39
N VAL A 59 -2.82 13.29 -11.29
CA VAL A 59 -4.15 13.43 -10.71
C VAL A 59 -4.88 14.60 -11.38
N THR A 60 -5.92 14.29 -12.17
CA THR A 60 -6.85 15.30 -12.68
C THR A 60 -7.94 15.51 -11.65
N TYR A 61 -7.94 16.67 -10.98
CA TYR A 61 -9.01 17.06 -10.08
C TYR A 61 -10.21 17.57 -10.90
N ILE A 62 -11.35 16.89 -10.77
CA ILE A 62 -12.63 17.36 -11.29
C ILE A 62 -13.35 18.06 -10.14
N SER A 63 -13.27 19.39 -10.07
CA SER A 63 -13.99 20.17 -9.06
C SER A 63 -15.40 20.49 -9.55
N THR A 64 -16.42 20.09 -8.79
CA THR A 64 -17.82 20.49 -9.00
C THR A 64 -18.23 21.71 -8.19
N LEU A 65 -17.36 22.19 -7.30
CA LEU A 65 -17.55 23.48 -6.63
C LEU A 65 -17.26 24.60 -7.63
N ALA A 66 -18.23 25.48 -7.82
CA ALA A 66 -18.07 26.69 -8.59
C ALA A 66 -17.01 27.59 -7.88
N PRO A 67 -15.86 27.88 -8.52
CA PRO A 67 -14.72 28.55 -7.88
C PRO A 67 -14.98 30.04 -7.58
N ASP A 68 -16.07 30.58 -8.11
CA ASP A 68 -16.53 31.96 -8.01
C ASP A 68 -17.55 32.18 -6.88
N ARG A 69 -17.95 31.13 -6.15
CA ARG A 69 -18.87 31.27 -5.02
C ARG A 69 -18.19 31.87 -3.80
N SER A 70 -18.87 32.81 -3.16
CA SER A 70 -18.41 33.41 -1.92
C SER A 70 -18.64 32.49 -0.72
N ASP A 71 -17.86 32.67 0.34
CA ASP A 71 -18.02 31.95 1.61
C ASP A 71 -19.42 32.16 2.20
N GLU A 72 -20.00 33.37 2.07
CA GLU A 72 -21.36 33.69 2.53
C GLU A 72 -22.42 32.86 1.81
N GLU A 73 -22.30 32.73 0.48
CA GLU A 73 -23.21 31.88 -0.29
C GLU A 73 -23.06 30.41 0.11
N ILE A 74 -21.84 29.93 0.35
CA ILE A 74 -21.58 28.55 0.78
C ILE A 74 -22.27 28.29 2.12
N LEU A 75 -22.11 29.19 3.09
CA LEU A 75 -22.76 29.10 4.40
C LEU A 75 -24.29 29.08 4.27
N ALA A 76 -24.87 29.99 3.49
CA ALA A 76 -26.31 30.05 3.26
C ALA A 76 -26.84 28.74 2.63
N SER A 77 -26.14 28.21 1.63
CA SER A 77 -26.49 26.95 0.98
C SER A 77 -26.39 25.76 1.94
N ASN A 78 -25.35 25.72 2.78
CA ASN A 78 -25.18 24.66 3.77
C ASN A 78 -26.26 24.70 4.84
N LEU A 79 -26.63 25.88 5.33
CA LEU A 79 -27.71 26.02 6.31
C LEU A 79 -29.05 25.56 5.73
N ALA A 80 -29.40 25.98 4.52
CA ALA A 80 -30.60 25.54 3.84
C ALA A 80 -30.60 24.01 3.58
N ASN A 81 -29.44 23.45 3.25
CA ASN A 81 -29.29 22.00 3.10
C ASN A 81 -29.46 21.26 4.43
N GLN A 82 -28.93 21.81 5.52
CA GLN A 82 -29.03 21.23 6.85
C GLN A 82 -30.48 21.18 7.32
N GLN A 83 -31.22 22.28 7.17
CA GLN A 83 -32.65 22.33 7.50
C GLN A 83 -33.45 21.27 6.73
N ARG A 84 -33.25 21.18 5.40
CA ARG A 84 -33.91 20.15 4.58
C ARG A 84 -33.51 18.72 4.94
N GLN A 85 -32.29 18.52 5.42
CA GLN A 85 -31.85 17.20 5.90
C GLN A 85 -32.48 16.87 7.25
N ASP A 86 -32.54 17.83 8.15
CA ASP A 86 -33.12 17.66 9.48
C ASP A 86 -34.62 17.36 9.39
N GLU A 87 -35.38 18.10 8.57
CA GLU A 87 -36.80 17.84 8.31
C GLU A 87 -37.03 16.43 7.76
N ARG A 88 -36.25 16.02 6.75
CA ARG A 88 -36.34 14.68 6.17
C ARG A 88 -35.98 13.61 7.19
N ARG A 89 -34.96 13.84 8.01
CA ARG A 89 -34.54 12.91 9.07
C ARG A 89 -35.67 12.71 10.06
N THR A 90 -36.31 13.78 10.55
CA THR A 90 -37.47 13.69 11.44
C THR A 90 -38.62 12.91 10.82
N GLN A 91 -38.92 13.13 9.54
CA GLN A 91 -39.98 12.38 8.84
C GLN A 91 -39.65 10.89 8.71
N ILE A 92 -38.40 10.57 8.37
CA ILE A 92 -37.92 9.18 8.26
C ILE A 92 -37.98 8.50 9.62
N GLU A 93 -37.50 9.13 10.68
CA GLU A 93 -37.54 8.60 12.05
C GLU A 93 -38.99 8.32 12.48
N ALA A 94 -39.92 9.25 12.22
CA ALA A 94 -41.34 9.05 12.51
C ALA A 94 -41.96 7.92 11.66
N ALA A 95 -41.52 7.73 10.42
CA ALA A 95 -41.96 6.62 9.57
C ALA A 95 -41.38 5.28 10.06
N GLU A 96 -40.13 5.24 10.49
CA GLU A 96 -39.50 4.06 11.06
C GLU A 96 -40.13 3.63 12.38
N GLN A 97 -40.43 4.57 13.27
CA GLN A 97 -41.15 4.30 14.51
C GLN A 97 -42.51 3.64 14.22
N ARG A 98 -43.30 4.24 13.32
CA ARG A 98 -44.59 3.67 12.89
C ARG A 98 -44.43 2.28 12.27
N LYS A 99 -43.39 2.06 11.44
CA LYS A 99 -43.11 0.73 10.89
C LYS A 99 -42.81 -0.28 12.00
N ARG A 100 -41.96 0.06 12.97
CA ARG A 100 -41.63 -0.82 14.10
C ARG A 100 -42.86 -1.17 14.92
N GLU A 101 -43.71 -0.19 15.21
CA GLU A 101 -44.98 -0.39 15.91
C GLU A 101 -45.92 -1.33 15.15
N LEU A 102 -46.06 -1.13 13.83
CA LEU A 102 -46.87 -2.01 12.98
C LEU A 102 -46.33 -3.44 12.95
N TYR A 103 -45.01 -3.63 12.81
CA TYR A 103 -44.41 -4.97 12.85
C TYR A 103 -44.57 -5.64 14.22
N ARG A 104 -44.43 -4.88 15.33
CA ARG A 104 -44.69 -5.39 16.68
C ARG A 104 -46.14 -5.82 16.83
N ALA A 105 -47.09 -5.00 16.38
CA ALA A 105 -48.51 -5.32 16.42
C ALA A 105 -48.86 -6.54 15.56
N LEU A 106 -48.28 -6.66 14.36
CA LEU A 106 -48.46 -7.81 13.48
C LEU A 106 -47.91 -9.10 14.11
N GLY A 107 -46.72 -9.04 14.69
CA GLY A 107 -46.12 -10.17 15.41
C GLY A 107 -47.01 -10.64 16.56
N ALA A 108 -47.48 -9.72 17.39
CA ALA A 108 -48.41 -10.02 18.48
C ALA A 108 -49.73 -10.64 17.99
N ALA A 109 -50.32 -10.10 16.91
CA ALA A 109 -51.55 -10.62 16.33
C ALA A 109 -51.38 -12.03 15.70
N SER A 110 -50.19 -12.33 15.18
CA SER A 110 -49.84 -13.67 14.66
C SER A 110 -49.54 -14.71 15.75
N GLY A 111 -49.62 -14.34 17.04
CA GLY A 111 -49.37 -15.23 18.17
C GLY A 111 -47.88 -15.37 18.55
N MET A 112 -47.02 -14.47 18.08
CA MET A 112 -45.59 -14.44 18.42
C MET A 112 -45.33 -13.61 19.68
N ASP A 113 -44.48 -14.11 20.59
CA ASP A 113 -44.07 -13.36 21.80
C ASP A 113 -42.97 -12.34 21.46
N VAL A 114 -43.41 -11.15 21.04
CA VAL A 114 -42.51 -10.08 20.58
C VAL A 114 -41.65 -9.53 21.72
N GLU A 115 -42.13 -9.56 22.96
CA GLU A 115 -41.43 -8.96 24.09
C GLU A 115 -40.18 -9.77 24.48
N THR A 116 -40.29 -11.10 24.51
CA THR A 116 -39.12 -11.94 24.80
C THR A 116 -38.11 -11.91 23.66
N MET A 117 -38.57 -11.86 22.40
CA MET A 117 -37.69 -11.70 21.24
C MET A 117 -36.93 -10.38 21.25
N GLU A 118 -37.59 -9.27 21.60
CA GLU A 118 -36.91 -7.97 21.72
C GLU A 118 -35.89 -7.94 22.85
N ARG A 119 -36.18 -8.57 23.99
CA ARG A 119 -35.24 -8.71 25.12
C ARG A 119 -34.01 -9.53 24.73
N GLN A 120 -34.20 -10.66 24.04
CA GLN A 120 -33.09 -11.48 23.54
C GLN A 120 -32.25 -10.72 22.50
N ALA A 121 -32.91 -10.07 21.53
CA ALA A 121 -32.22 -9.28 20.51
C ALA A 121 -31.45 -8.09 21.11
N ALA A 122 -31.97 -7.44 22.16
CA ALA A 122 -31.25 -6.38 22.87
C ALA A 122 -29.99 -6.92 23.57
N ALA A 123 -30.09 -8.08 24.23
CA ALA A 123 -28.95 -8.73 24.87
C ALA A 123 -27.88 -9.15 23.86
N GLU A 124 -28.28 -9.66 22.70
CA GLU A 124 -27.36 -10.03 21.62
C GLU A 124 -26.65 -8.81 21.03
N ARG A 125 -27.39 -7.74 20.69
CA ARG A 125 -26.80 -6.48 20.20
C ARG A 125 -25.82 -5.87 21.21
N ALA A 126 -26.10 -5.96 22.51
CA ALA A 126 -25.18 -5.47 23.54
C ALA A 126 -23.86 -6.28 23.55
N ARG A 127 -23.95 -7.61 23.41
CA ARG A 127 -22.77 -8.48 23.31
C ARG A 127 -21.97 -8.20 22.05
N GLU A 128 -22.63 -8.00 20.91
CA GLU A 128 -21.96 -7.66 19.64
C GLU A 128 -21.26 -6.31 19.71
N LYS A 129 -21.91 -5.28 20.27
CA LYS A 129 -21.27 -3.97 20.50
C LYS A 129 -20.05 -4.09 21.40
N ALA A 130 -20.14 -4.83 22.50
CA ALA A 130 -19.00 -5.05 23.39
C ALA A 130 -17.83 -5.77 22.68
N LYS A 131 -18.14 -6.77 21.84
CA LYS A 131 -17.13 -7.46 21.01
C LYS A 131 -16.50 -6.52 19.98
N ALA A 132 -17.31 -5.70 19.31
CA ALA A 132 -16.84 -4.73 18.32
C ALA A 132 -15.97 -3.64 18.96
N GLU A 133 -16.32 -3.16 20.15
CA GLU A 133 -15.51 -2.22 20.92
C GLU A 133 -14.21 -2.84 21.41
N ALA A 134 -14.24 -4.07 21.91
CA ALA A 134 -13.03 -4.80 22.29
C ALA A 134 -12.11 -5.01 21.09
N PHE A 135 -12.67 -5.39 19.94
CA PHE A 135 -11.92 -5.50 18.68
C PHE A 135 -11.32 -4.15 18.26
N ARG A 136 -12.11 -3.06 18.31
CA ARG A 136 -11.63 -1.71 18.00
C ARG A 136 -10.48 -1.30 18.92
N LYS A 137 -10.59 -1.54 20.23
CA LYS A 137 -9.52 -1.27 21.21
C LYS A 137 -8.27 -2.10 20.92
N ASN A 138 -8.41 -3.38 20.59
CA ASN A 138 -7.28 -4.24 20.21
C ASN A 138 -6.59 -3.75 18.94
N VAL A 139 -7.34 -3.34 17.91
CA VAL A 139 -6.78 -2.78 16.67
C VAL A 139 -6.03 -1.48 16.93
N LEU A 140 -6.55 -0.59 17.81
CA LEU A 140 -5.88 0.65 18.17
C LEU A 140 -4.59 0.41 18.98
N ASN A 141 -4.63 -0.50 19.95
CA ASN A 141 -3.48 -0.82 20.80
C ASN A 141 -2.39 -1.60 20.04
N ASN A 142 -2.76 -2.44 19.07
CA ASN A 142 -1.81 -3.23 18.28
C ASN A 142 -1.30 -2.48 17.04
N ARG A 143 -1.90 -1.34 16.68
CA ARG A 143 -1.33 -0.36 15.73
C ARG A 143 -0.42 0.66 16.45
N VAL A 144 0.40 0.20 17.39
CA VAL A 144 1.64 0.92 17.69
C VAL A 144 2.50 0.77 16.45
N VAL A 145 2.52 1.81 15.61
CA VAL A 145 3.45 1.89 14.49
C VAL A 145 4.85 1.78 15.10
N PRO A 146 5.62 0.71 14.81
CA PRO A 146 7.00 0.63 15.28
C PRO A 146 7.73 1.83 14.67
N GLY A 147 8.09 2.82 15.50
CA GLY A 147 8.72 4.08 15.07
C GLY A 147 8.04 5.36 15.56
N ALA A 148 6.80 5.33 16.08
CA ALA A 148 6.18 6.54 16.63
C ALA A 148 6.76 6.98 17.99
N ALA A 149 7.20 6.01 18.81
CA ALA A 149 7.88 6.30 20.07
C ALA A 149 9.30 6.86 19.86
N ASP A 150 10.00 6.43 18.80
CA ASP A 150 11.34 6.93 18.45
C ASP A 150 11.31 8.32 17.82
N ALA A 151 10.23 8.68 17.11
CA ALA A 151 10.07 10.01 16.52
C ALA A 151 9.87 11.12 17.58
N ALA A 152 9.23 10.79 18.71
CA ALA A 152 9.02 11.74 19.80
C ALA A 152 10.31 12.07 20.58
N LEU A 153 11.30 11.16 20.57
CA LEU A 153 12.58 11.34 21.26
C LEU A 153 13.65 12.05 20.41
N ARG A 154 13.44 12.20 19.09
CA ARG A 154 14.41 12.81 18.16
C ARG A 154 14.05 14.25 17.73
N GLY A 155 12.99 14.82 18.31
CA GLY A 155 12.50 16.17 18.01
C GLY A 155 12.85 17.24 19.04
N SER A 156 13.74 16.93 20.00
CA SER A 156 14.20 17.87 21.03
C SER A 156 15.72 18.03 20.99
N ASP A 157 16.24 18.49 19.85
CA ASP A 157 17.56 19.10 19.71
C ASP A 157 17.46 20.34 18.81
#